data_AF-A0AA43F139-F1
#
_entry.id   AF-A0AA43F139-F1
#
_cell.length_a   1.000
_cell.length_b   1.000
_cell.length_c   1.000
_cell.angle_alpha   90.00
_cell.angle_beta   90.00
_cell.angle_gamma   90.00
#
_symmetry.space_group_name_H-M   'P 1'
#
loop_
_entity.id
_entity.type
_entity.pdbx_description
1 polymer ?
#
loop_
_entity_poly.entity_id
_entity_poly.type
_entity_poly.pdbx_seq_one_letter_code
_entity_poly.pdbx_strand_id
1 'polypeptide(L)' 'MRFIGSSEYVSTEDLTLAVNAAIALQRPLLVKGEPGTGKTMLAVQVAKALGVPLLEWHI' A
#
# COMPACT_ATOMS: atom_id res chain seq x y z
N MET A 1 5.12 12.73 -2.40
CA MET A 1 3.82 12.05 -2.52
C MET A 1 3.48 11.44 -1.17
N ARG A 2 2.21 11.47 -0.73
CA ARG A 2 1.80 10.96 0.59
C ARG A 2 0.52 10.14 0.44
N PHE A 3 0.52 8.91 0.94
CA PHE A 3 -0.65 8.07 1.09
C PHE A 3 -1.41 8.50 2.36
N ILE A 4 -2.66 8.88 2.19
CA ILE A 4 -3.66 9.09 3.24
C ILE A 4 -4.69 8.01 2.95
N GLY A 5 -4.99 7.14 3.92
CA GLY A 5 -5.86 5.97 3.71
C GLY A 5 -7.14 6.28 2.93
N SER A 6 -7.73 5.27 2.28
CA SER A 6 -8.94 5.47 1.46
C SER A 6 -10.21 5.07 2.23
N SER A 7 -11.37 5.60 1.85
CA SER A 7 -12.67 5.12 2.36
C SER A 7 -12.92 3.64 2.08
N GLU A 8 -12.20 3.05 1.12
CA GLU A 8 -12.32 1.65 0.73
C GLU A 8 -11.26 0.75 1.38
N TYR A 9 -10.37 1.29 2.21
CA TYR A 9 -9.33 0.53 2.88
C TYR A 9 -8.99 1.10 4.25
N VAL A 10 -9.33 0.33 5.29
CA VAL A 10 -8.99 0.66 6.67
C VAL A 10 -7.52 0.29 6.91
N SER A 11 -6.63 1.26 6.78
CA SER A 11 -5.22 1.12 7.17
C SER A 11 -5.04 1.54 8.62
N THR A 12 -4.26 0.76 9.38
CA THR A 12 -3.74 1.24 10.66
C THR A 12 -2.81 2.43 10.44
N GLU A 13 -2.60 3.24 11.49
CA GLU A 13 -1.64 4.35 11.44
C GLU A 13 -0.23 3.85 11.12
N ASP A 14 0.18 2.72 11.72
CA ASP A 14 1.48 2.08 11.47
C ASP A 14 1.67 1.68 10.01
N LEU A 15 0.64 1.10 9.39
CA LEU A 15 0.72 0.69 7.99
C LEU A 15 0.82 1.91 7.07
N THR A 16 0.06 2.96 7.37
CA THR A 16 0.11 4.23 6.65
C THR A 16 1.49 4.87 6.77
N LEU A 17 2.10 4.82 7.95
CA LEU A 17 3.45 5.32 8.20
C LEU A 17 4.49 4.51 7.40
N ALA A 18 4.41 3.18 7.41
CA ALA A 18 5.33 2.31 6.69
C ALA A 18 5.30 2.56 5.17
N VAL A 19 4.10 2.72 4.59
CA VAL A 19 3.92 3.06 3.18
C VAL A 19 4.55 4.41 2.85
N ASN A 20 4.26 5.44 3.66
CA ASN A 20 4.81 6.77 3.44
C ASN A 20 6.33 6.82 3.60
N ALA A 21 6.89 6.07 4.56
CA ALA A 21 8.33 5.94 4.74
C ALA A 21 9.00 5.28 3.54
N ALA A 22 8.42 4.19 3.02
CA ALA A 22 8.92 3.51 1.83
C ALA A 22 8.95 4.42 0.60
N ILE A 23 7.88 5.21 0.40
CA ILE A 23 7.79 6.22 -0.68
C ILE A 23 8.88 7.28 -0.50
N ALA A 24 9.00 7.86 0.70
CA ALA A 24 9.95 8.94 0.98
C ALA A 24 11.42 8.49 0.84
N LEU A 25 11.72 7.26 1.23
CA LEU A 25 13.07 6.69 1.18
C LEU A 25 13.39 6.03 -0.18
N GLN A 26 12.40 5.94 -1.08
CA GLN A 26 12.48 5.16 -2.32
C GLN A 26 13.00 3.73 -2.09
N ARG A 27 12.50 3.08 -1.02
CA ARG A 27 12.86 1.71 -0.67
C ARG A 27 11.67 0.77 -0.87
N PRO A 28 11.89 -0.49 -1.29
CA PRO A 28 10.82 -1.48 -1.39
C PRO A 28 10.15 -1.74 -0.03
N LEU A 29 8.84 -1.98 -0.04
CA LEU A 29 8.06 -2.39 1.13
C LEU A 29 7.51 -3.80 0.91
N LEU A 30 7.87 -4.73 1.79
CA LEU A 30 7.30 -6.09 1.81
C LEU A 30 6.21 -6.17 2.87
N VAL A 31 4.97 -6.43 2.44
CA VAL A 31 3.81 -6.56 3.33
C VAL A 31 3.51 -8.04 3.56
N LYS A 32 3.59 -8.49 4.82
CA LYS A 32 3.27 -9.87 5.24
C LYS A 32 2.00 -9.89 6.11
N GLY A 33 1.30 -11.02 6.11
CA GLY A 33 0.14 -11.25 6.98
C GLY A 33 -0.70 -12.42 6.50
N GLU A 34 -1.63 -12.86 7.33
CA GLU A 34 -2.52 -14.01 7.05
C GLU A 34 -3.31 -13.87 5.74
N PRO A 35 -3.65 -14.97 5.05
CA PRO A 35 -4.55 -14.92 3.89
C PRO A 35 -5.84 -14.13 4.20
N GLY A 36 -6.30 -13.30 3.27
CA GLY A 36 -7.52 -12.50 3.44
C GLY A 36 -7.37 -11.17 4.18
N THR A 37 -6.18 -10.77 4.65
CA THR A 37 -5.97 -9.50 5.38
C THR A 37 -5.84 -8.24 4.51
N GLY A 38 -6.33 -8.27 3.27
CA GLY A 38 -6.38 -7.07 2.41
C GLY A 38 -5.04 -6.59 1.84
N LYS A 39 -3.98 -7.41 1.84
CA LYS A 39 -2.65 -7.04 1.27
C LYS A 39 -2.72 -6.61 -0.19
N THR A 40 -3.48 -7.34 -1.02
CA THR A 40 -3.69 -6.98 -2.43
C THR A 40 -4.42 -5.64 -2.54
N MET A 41 -5.43 -5.42 -1.70
CA MET A 41 -6.20 -4.19 -1.70
C MET A 41 -5.36 -2.97 -1.30
N LEU A 42 -4.40 -3.14 -0.38
CA LEU A 42 -3.44 -2.09 -0.05
C LEU A 42 -2.65 -1.63 -1.30
N ALA A 43 -2.10 -2.56 -2.09
CA ALA A 43 -1.34 -2.22 -3.28
C ALA A 43 -2.20 -1.44 -4.28
N VAL A 44 -3.44 -1.88 -4.49
CA VAL A 44 -4.43 -1.20 -5.36
C VAL A 44 -4.72 0.23 -4.88
N GLN A 45 -5.01 0.41 -3.59
CA GLN A 45 -5.35 1.72 -3.04
C GLN A 45 -4.15 2.67 -3.00
N VAL A 46 -2.95 2.15 -2.74
CA VAL A 46 -1.72 2.94 -2.82
C VAL A 46 -1.47 3.42 -4.24
N ALA A 47 -1.58 2.54 -5.25
CA ALA A 47 -1.40 2.91 -6.65
C ALA A 47 -2.44 3.97 -7.09
N LYS A 48 -3.71 3.76 -6.73
CA LYS A 48 -4.82 4.70 -6.99
C LYS A 48 -4.57 6.07 -6.35
N ALA A 49 -4.19 6.10 -5.07
CA ALA A 49 -3.93 7.34 -4.34
C ALA A 49 -2.72 8.12 -4.88
N LEU A 50 -1.73 7.40 -5.41
CA LEU A 50 -0.53 7.99 -6.01
C LEU A 50 -0.70 8.33 -7.49
N GLY A 51 -1.78 7.88 -8.14
CA GLY A 51 -1.99 8.08 -9.58
C GLY A 51 -0.95 7.36 -10.45
N VAL A 52 -0.44 6.21 -9.98
CA VAL A 52 0.60 5.43 -10.66
C VAL A 52 0.04 4.09 -11.14
N PRO A 53 0.65 3.47 -12.17
CA PRO A 53 0.23 2.14 -12.60
C PRO A 53 0.51 1.10 -11.51
N LEU A 54 -0.44 0.17 -11.33
CA LEU A 54 -0.24 -1.04 -10.54
C LEU A 54 0.30 -2.14 -11.46
N LEU A 55 1.48 -2.65 -11.14
CA LEU A 55 2.07 -3.79 -11.85
C LEU A 55 1.76 -5.06 -11.05
N GLU A 56 0.91 -5.92 -11.61
CA GLU A 56 0.59 -7.22 -11.04
C GLU A 56 1.37 -8.31 -11.77
N TRP A 57 1.94 -9.24 -11.00
CA TRP A 57 2.58 -10.44 -11.54
C TRP A 57 1.87 -11.66 -10.98
N HIS A 58 1.19 -12.39 -11.86
CA HIS A 58 0.56 -13.66 -11.53
C HIS A 58 1.59 -14.77 -11.77
N ILE A 59 2.00 -15.44 -10.69
CA ILE A 59 2.82 -16.65 -10.70
C ILE A 59 1.97 -17.83 -10.28
#